data_AF-A0A7W4NW93-F1
#
_entry.id   AF-A0A7W4NW93-F1
#
_cell.length_a   1.000
_cell.length_b   1.000
_cell.length_c   1.000
_cell.angle_alpha   90.00
_cell.angle_beta   90.00
_cell.angle_gamma   90.00
#
_symmetry.space_group_name_H-M   'P 1'
#
loop_
_entity.id
_entity.type
_entity.pdbx_description
1 polymer ?
#
loop_
_entity_poly.entity_id
_entity_poly.type
_entity_poly.pdbx_seq_one_letter_code
_entity_poly.pdbx_strand_id
1 'polypeptide(L)'
;MENGLDELIRLASTDLPAHATRKLRNGLTKFAEKVDTARESTDTVKLPKASFDPGDPKTVGRMVALALLAQPRLPLASVPDAYGSGVYAIYYNGDHPFYEAISHTETPIYVGKADPETPEANTPREQGSKLTSRLKEHAKTIRAADAHAHENHLPDGLFPIRLKDFECRRLVCATNAQLVAERHLISTFWPLWNSETKVCWGMSKHGDSHKTRKNKRSPWHVIHPGKAWAADTTDEKQEDALSPSEIQRRIGELLERTPPRRSHEQLLEEMLVAFRQDDTVALETETEELKPPVNFRGPGPEDDGTD
;
A
#
# COMPACT_ATOMS: atom_id res chain seq x y z
N MET A 1 13.08 38.77 25.96
CA MET A 1 12.29 37.91 25.06
C MET A 1 10.85 38.39 24.95
N GLU A 2 10.19 38.74 26.08
CA GLU A 2 8.81 39.25 26.10
C GLU A 2 8.55 40.40 25.11
N ASN A 3 9.34 41.48 25.13
CA ASN A 3 9.16 42.61 24.21
C ASN A 3 9.18 42.24 22.71
N GLY A 4 9.94 41.21 22.31
CA GLY A 4 9.99 40.76 20.91
C GLY A 4 8.81 39.87 20.51
N LEU A 5 8.24 39.14 21.47
CA LEU A 5 7.03 38.34 21.27
C LEU A 5 5.80 39.23 21.13
N ASP A 6 5.69 40.27 21.96
CA ASP A 6 4.60 41.24 21.92
C ASP A 6 4.57 41.99 20.58
N GLU A 7 5.74 42.32 20.04
CA GLU A 7 5.86 42.97 18.73
C GLU A 7 5.47 42.03 17.57
N LEU A 8 5.80 40.74 17.67
CA LEU A 8 5.36 39.71 16.72
C LEU A 8 3.84 39.47 16.77
N ILE A 9 3.24 39.43 17.96
CA ILE A 9 1.78 39.32 18.14
C ILE A 9 1.09 40.54 17.52
N ARG A 10 1.68 41.73 17.67
CA ARG A 10 1.16 42.97 17.07
C ARG A 10 1.23 42.96 15.54
N LEU A 11 2.33 42.47 14.96
CA LEU A 11 2.51 42.29 13.51
C LEU A 11 1.57 41.22 12.91
N ALA A 12 1.32 40.13 13.64
CA ALA A 12 0.36 39.11 13.23
C ALA A 12 -1.10 39.59 13.23
N SER A 13 -1.38 40.70 13.93
CA SER A 13 -2.71 41.32 14.03
C SER A 13 -2.97 42.36 12.94
N THR A 14 -2.00 42.62 12.05
CA THR A 14 -2.15 43.52 10.90
C THR A 14 -2.43 42.75 9.61
N ASP A 15 -3.22 43.34 8.71
CA ASP A 15 -3.58 42.72 7.43
C ASP A 15 -2.38 42.72 6.47
N LEU A 16 -1.67 41.59 6.41
CA LEU A 16 -0.43 41.42 5.65
C LEU A 16 -0.70 40.72 4.31
N PRO A 17 0.03 41.08 3.24
CA PRO A 17 -0.01 40.35 1.96
C PRO A 17 0.30 38.87 2.13
N ALA A 18 -0.37 38.00 1.36
CA ALA A 18 -0.29 36.53 1.50
C ALA A 18 1.15 35.96 1.54
N HIS A 19 2.08 36.52 0.76
CA HIS A 19 3.48 36.10 0.75
C HIS A 19 4.20 36.43 2.07
N ALA A 20 3.92 37.60 2.65
CA ALA A 20 4.47 38.06 3.92
C ALA A 20 3.89 37.25 5.09
N THR A 21 2.58 36.95 5.05
CA THR A 21 1.91 36.07 6.01
C THR A 21 2.50 34.66 6.01
N ARG A 22 2.78 34.08 4.83
CA ARG A 22 3.45 32.78 4.73
C ARG A 22 4.88 32.81 5.29
N LYS A 23 5.64 33.86 4.98
CA LYS A 23 7.01 34.04 5.50
C LYS A 23 7.03 34.20 7.02
N LEU A 24 6.09 34.98 7.57
CA LEU A 24 5.92 35.17 9.00
C LEU A 24 5.54 33.86 9.69
N ARG A 25 4.56 33.11 9.18
CA ARG A 25 4.19 31.79 9.71
C ARG A 25 5.38 30.83 9.73
N ASN A 26 6.11 30.70 8.62
CA ASN A 26 7.29 29.83 8.56
C ASN A 26 8.39 30.28 9.54
N GLY A 27 8.56 31.60 9.71
CA GLY A 27 9.50 32.16 10.67
C GLY A 27 9.11 31.85 12.12
N LEU A 28 7.83 31.98 12.45
CA LEU A 28 7.28 31.64 13.77
C LEU A 28 7.42 30.14 14.08
N THR A 29 7.15 29.26 13.11
CA THR A 29 7.37 27.81 13.27
C THR A 29 8.83 27.51 13.60
N LYS A 30 9.78 28.06 12.82
CA LYS A 30 11.22 27.89 13.11
C LYS A 30 11.65 28.47 14.44
N PHE A 31 11.02 29.55 14.87
CA PHE A 31 11.29 30.15 16.18
C PHE A 31 10.77 29.24 17.30
N ALA A 32 9.55 28.70 17.18
CA ALA A 32 8.99 27.73 18.12
C ALA A 32 9.89 26.49 18.24
N GLU A 33 10.35 25.92 17.12
CA GLU A 33 11.29 24.79 17.11
C GLU A 33 12.58 25.09 17.91
N LYS A 34 13.14 26.30 17.76
CA LYS A 34 14.34 26.72 18.51
C LYS A 34 14.05 26.91 20.00
N VAL A 35 12.89 27.46 20.33
CA VAL A 35 12.46 27.63 21.74
C VAL A 35 12.25 26.28 22.39
N ASP A 36 11.61 25.33 21.69
CA ASP A 36 11.43 23.96 22.18
C ASP A 36 12.76 23.25 22.37
N THR A 37 13.69 23.38 21.42
CA THR A 37 15.06 22.85 21.56
C THR A 37 15.78 23.42 22.79
N ALA A 38 15.68 24.73 23.01
CA ALA A 38 16.27 25.39 24.17
C ALA A 38 15.61 24.91 25.48
N ARG A 39 14.27 24.76 25.50
CA ARG A 39 13.52 24.21 26.63
C ARG A 39 13.96 22.78 26.94
N GLU A 40 14.06 21.91 25.94
CA GLU A 40 14.52 20.52 26.10
C GLU A 40 15.94 20.43 26.66
N SER A 41 16.86 21.30 26.22
CA SER A 41 18.23 21.32 26.74
C SER A 41 18.36 21.78 28.19
N THR A 42 17.35 22.46 28.73
CA THR A 42 17.33 22.99 30.11
C THR A 42 16.43 22.18 31.04
N ASP A 43 15.65 21.25 30.50
CA ASP A 43 14.77 20.37 31.26
C ASP A 43 15.56 19.20 31.86
N THR A 44 15.51 19.07 33.19
CA THR A 44 16.13 17.95 33.91
C THR A 44 15.29 16.68 33.81
N VAL A 45 14.02 16.80 33.43
CA VAL A 45 13.11 15.70 33.16
C VAL A 45 13.03 15.50 31.64
N LYS A 46 13.50 14.35 31.16
CA LYS A 46 13.49 14.08 29.71
C LYS A 46 12.07 13.78 29.24
N LEU A 47 11.67 14.44 28.15
CA LEU A 47 10.50 14.01 27.39
C LEU A 47 10.78 12.67 26.69
N PRO A 48 9.78 11.78 26.56
CA PRO A 48 9.93 10.59 25.75
C PRO A 48 10.18 11.00 24.29
N LYS A 49 10.99 10.23 23.57
CA LYS A 49 11.27 10.50 22.13
C LYS A 49 10.00 10.48 21.28
N ALA A 50 8.97 9.74 21.71
CA ALA A 50 7.67 9.67 21.07
C ALA A 50 6.56 9.43 22.10
N SER A 51 5.40 10.04 21.89
CA SER A 51 4.16 9.69 22.60
C SER A 51 3.39 8.63 21.80
N PHE A 52 2.77 7.69 22.51
CA PHE A 52 1.86 6.72 21.91
C PHE A 52 0.43 7.31 21.91
N ASP A 53 -0.06 7.69 20.74
CA ASP A 53 -1.45 8.08 20.54
C ASP A 53 -2.20 6.96 19.78
N PRO A 54 -3.09 6.21 20.44
CA PRO A 54 -3.87 5.16 19.78
C PRO A 54 -4.90 5.70 18.77
N GLY A 55 -5.21 7.00 18.80
CA GLY A 55 -6.07 7.67 17.83
C GLY A 55 -5.33 8.20 16.60
N ASP A 56 -3.99 8.27 16.64
CA ASP A 56 -3.20 8.71 15.49
C ASP A 56 -3.35 7.69 14.34
N PRO A 57 -3.68 8.13 13.11
CA PRO A 57 -3.81 7.24 11.98
C PRO A 57 -2.59 6.35 11.74
N LYS A 58 -1.35 6.86 11.89
CA LYS A 58 -0.16 6.03 11.66
C LYS A 58 -0.06 4.91 12.69
N THR A 59 -0.34 5.21 13.96
CA THR A 59 -0.42 4.21 15.04
C THR A 59 -1.48 3.15 14.74
N VAL A 60 -2.69 3.56 14.33
CA VAL A 60 -3.76 2.63 13.94
C VAL A 60 -3.33 1.75 12.77
N GLY A 61 -2.72 2.32 11.73
CA GLY A 61 -2.20 1.57 10.59
C GLY A 61 -1.19 0.50 10.99
N ARG A 62 -0.25 0.82 11.89
CA ARG A 62 0.73 -0.13 12.43
C ARG A 62 0.08 -1.25 13.24
N MET A 63 -0.87 -0.91 14.12
CA MET A 63 -1.59 -1.90 14.93
C MET A 63 -2.39 -2.88 14.06
N VAL A 64 -3.08 -2.37 13.03
CA VAL A 64 -3.84 -3.22 12.10
C VAL A 64 -2.91 -4.08 11.24
N ALA A 65 -1.76 -3.56 10.83
CA ALA A 65 -0.75 -4.34 10.10
C ALA A 65 -0.18 -5.49 10.95
N LEU A 66 0.16 -5.23 12.22
CA LEU A 66 0.56 -6.27 13.16
C LEU A 66 -0.52 -7.34 13.31
N ALA A 67 -1.78 -6.92 13.50
CA ALA A 67 -2.91 -7.83 13.60
C ALA A 67 -3.11 -8.66 12.32
N LEU A 68 -2.86 -8.09 11.14
CA LEU A 68 -2.92 -8.82 9.87
C LEU A 68 -1.80 -9.86 9.80
N LEU A 69 -0.57 -9.51 10.17
CA LEU A 69 0.58 -10.41 10.17
C LEU A 69 0.38 -11.61 11.12
N ALA A 70 -0.32 -11.39 12.24
CA ALA A 70 -0.69 -12.47 13.17
C ALA A 70 -1.71 -13.47 12.59
N GLN A 71 -2.38 -13.16 11.47
CA GLN A 71 -3.33 -14.08 10.85
C GLN A 71 -2.59 -15.23 10.14
N PRO A 72 -3.16 -16.45 10.14
CA PRO A 72 -2.59 -17.55 9.37
C PRO A 72 -2.66 -17.24 7.88
N ARG A 73 -1.72 -17.82 7.13
CA ARG A 73 -1.81 -17.86 5.67
C ARG A 73 -2.84 -18.91 5.25
N LEU A 74 -3.69 -18.54 4.30
CA LEU A 74 -4.70 -19.41 3.71
C LEU A 74 -4.47 -19.51 2.20
N PRO A 75 -4.69 -20.66 1.56
CA PRO A 75 -4.64 -20.75 0.10
C PRO A 75 -5.62 -19.79 -0.55
N LEU A 76 -5.15 -18.97 -1.49
CA LEU A 76 -5.99 -17.99 -2.18
C LEU A 76 -7.11 -18.66 -3.00
N ALA A 77 -6.86 -19.90 -3.46
CA ALA A 77 -7.81 -20.68 -4.24
C ALA A 77 -9.09 -21.07 -3.47
N SER A 78 -9.03 -21.14 -2.14
CA SER A 78 -10.07 -21.72 -1.29
C SER A 78 -10.37 -20.89 -0.05
N VAL A 79 -10.37 -19.55 -0.19
CA VAL A 79 -10.71 -18.65 0.90
C VAL A 79 -12.16 -18.91 1.37
N PRO A 80 -12.38 -19.24 2.66
CA PRO A 80 -13.71 -19.54 3.18
C PRO A 80 -14.59 -18.29 3.24
N ASP A 81 -15.89 -18.47 3.03
CA ASP A 81 -16.85 -17.39 3.15
C ASP A 81 -16.91 -16.83 4.57
N ALA A 82 -16.83 -15.50 4.66
CA ALA A 82 -16.95 -14.76 5.91
C ALA A 82 -17.52 -13.37 5.65
N TYR A 83 -18.33 -12.91 6.60
CA TYR A 83 -18.74 -11.52 6.71
C TYR A 83 -17.56 -10.64 7.14
N GLY A 84 -17.59 -9.38 6.74
CA GLY A 84 -16.63 -8.35 7.06
C GLY A 84 -16.02 -7.67 5.85
N SER A 85 -15.64 -6.41 6.09
CA SER A 85 -14.72 -5.63 5.28
C SER A 85 -13.37 -5.52 5.98
N GLY A 86 -12.33 -5.12 5.26
CA GLY A 86 -11.03 -4.95 5.90
C GLY A 86 -9.86 -4.95 4.95
N VAL A 87 -8.74 -5.53 5.40
CA VAL A 87 -7.46 -5.52 4.70
C VAL A 87 -6.97 -6.94 4.45
N TYR A 88 -6.23 -7.12 3.35
CA TYR A 88 -5.63 -8.40 2.99
C TYR A 88 -4.26 -8.20 2.34
N ALA A 89 -3.47 -9.26 2.39
CA ALA A 89 -2.18 -9.37 1.73
C ALA A 89 -2.11 -10.72 1.01
N ILE A 90 -1.66 -10.72 -0.24
CA ILE A 90 -1.45 -11.90 -1.08
C ILE A 90 0.05 -12.18 -1.13
N TYR A 91 0.41 -13.45 -0.98
CA TYR A 91 1.79 -13.95 -0.95
C TYR A 91 2.01 -14.94 -2.07
N TYR A 92 3.26 -15.01 -2.55
CA TYR A 92 3.67 -15.91 -3.61
C TYR A 92 4.65 -16.97 -3.08
N ASN A 93 4.46 -18.22 -3.50
CA ASN A 93 5.21 -19.39 -3.05
C ASN A 93 5.59 -20.33 -4.23
N GLY A 94 5.67 -19.79 -5.45
CA GLY A 94 6.02 -20.57 -6.64
C GLY A 94 7.39 -20.24 -7.21
N ASP A 95 7.62 -20.61 -8.46
CA ASP A 95 8.89 -20.53 -9.18
C ASP A 95 8.85 -19.59 -10.41
N HIS A 96 7.85 -18.72 -10.51
CA HIS A 96 7.72 -17.78 -11.62
C HIS A 96 8.94 -16.85 -11.66
N PRO A 97 9.70 -16.77 -12.78
CA PRO A 97 11.01 -16.09 -12.81
C PRO A 97 10.99 -14.63 -12.36
N PHE A 98 9.87 -13.93 -12.53
CA PHE A 98 9.74 -12.53 -12.12
C PHE A 98 9.56 -12.38 -10.60
N TYR A 99 9.20 -13.44 -9.89
CA TYR A 99 8.77 -13.40 -8.48
C TYR A 99 9.55 -14.35 -7.57
N GLU A 100 10.56 -15.05 -8.10
CA GLU A 100 11.37 -16.02 -7.35
C GLU A 100 11.95 -15.42 -6.07
N ALA A 101 12.44 -14.18 -6.12
CA ALA A 101 13.04 -13.50 -4.98
C ALA A 101 12.09 -13.32 -3.77
N ILE A 102 10.78 -13.15 -4.01
CA ILE A 102 9.76 -13.03 -2.95
C ILE A 102 9.08 -14.35 -2.61
N SER A 103 9.41 -15.43 -3.31
CA SER A 103 8.83 -16.75 -3.08
C SER A 103 9.17 -17.27 -1.68
N HIS A 104 8.17 -17.80 -0.97
CA HIS A 104 8.31 -18.31 0.40
C HIS A 104 8.83 -17.27 1.41
N THR A 105 8.56 -15.98 1.16
CA THR A 105 8.92 -14.89 2.07
C THR A 105 7.68 -14.29 2.74
N GLU A 106 7.87 -13.48 3.77
CA GLU A 106 6.87 -12.62 4.41
C GLU A 106 6.59 -11.32 3.65
N THR A 107 7.16 -11.14 2.45
CA THR A 107 6.85 -10.00 1.58
C THR A 107 5.63 -10.33 0.71
N PRO A 108 4.50 -9.62 0.88
CA PRO A 108 3.36 -9.80 0.00
C PRO A 108 3.65 -9.30 -1.42
N ILE A 109 3.10 -10.00 -2.41
CA ILE A 109 3.14 -9.57 -3.81
C ILE A 109 2.07 -8.50 -4.09
N TYR A 110 0.99 -8.49 -3.31
CA TYR A 110 -0.09 -7.52 -3.38
C TYR A 110 -0.72 -7.28 -2.01
N VAL A 111 -1.07 -6.03 -1.73
CA VAL A 111 -1.85 -5.61 -0.57
C VAL A 111 -3.06 -4.85 -1.07
N GLY A 112 -4.20 -5.06 -0.43
CA GLY A 112 -5.39 -4.28 -0.73
C GLY A 112 -6.38 -4.22 0.41
N LYS A 113 -7.38 -3.37 0.23
CA LYS A 113 -8.57 -3.31 1.08
C LYS A 113 -9.85 -3.75 0.37
N ALA A 114 -10.86 -4.03 1.19
CA ALA A 114 -12.25 -4.09 0.78
C ALA A 114 -13.03 -3.15 1.70
N ASP A 115 -13.77 -2.21 1.12
CA ASP A 115 -14.64 -1.32 1.88
C ASP A 115 -15.93 -2.05 2.27
N PRO A 116 -16.59 -1.62 3.36
CA PRO A 116 -17.88 -2.16 3.76
C PRO A 116 -18.97 -1.87 2.72
N GLU A 117 -20.06 -2.62 2.80
CA GLU A 117 -21.26 -2.38 1.99
C GLU A 117 -21.81 -0.97 2.14
N THR A 118 -21.79 -0.44 3.36
CA THR A 118 -22.14 0.95 3.64
C THR A 118 -21.09 1.58 4.56
N PRO A 119 -20.81 2.89 4.42
CA PRO A 119 -19.88 3.61 5.31
C PRO A 119 -20.29 3.58 6.80
N GLU A 120 -21.57 3.38 7.09
CA GLU A 120 -22.13 3.37 8.45
C GLU A 120 -22.12 1.97 9.10
N ALA A 121 -21.67 0.93 8.38
CA ALA A 121 -21.64 -0.43 8.91
C ALA A 121 -20.72 -0.52 10.14
N ASN A 122 -21.25 -1.02 11.26
CA ASN A 122 -20.52 -1.13 12.53
C ASN A 122 -20.21 -2.59 12.90
N THR A 123 -20.89 -3.55 12.28
CA THR A 123 -20.66 -4.98 12.51
C THR A 123 -20.20 -5.68 11.24
N PRO A 124 -19.42 -6.79 11.33
CA PRO A 124 -19.02 -7.55 10.14
C PRO A 124 -20.18 -7.96 9.25
N ARG A 125 -21.35 -8.26 9.84
CA ARG A 125 -22.55 -8.65 9.10
C ARG A 125 -23.10 -7.49 8.26
N GLU A 126 -23.17 -6.28 8.82
CA GLU A 126 -23.56 -5.05 8.09
C GLU A 126 -22.52 -4.68 7.02
N GLN A 127 -21.25 -4.97 7.24
CA GLN A 127 -20.20 -4.74 6.25
C GLN A 127 -20.33 -5.64 5.01
N GLY A 128 -21.12 -6.72 5.08
CA GLY A 128 -21.28 -7.71 4.00
C GLY A 128 -20.06 -8.63 3.85
N SER A 129 -20.03 -9.51 2.84
CA SER A 129 -18.90 -10.43 2.58
C SER A 129 -17.76 -9.81 1.77
N LYS A 130 -17.61 -8.48 1.79
CA LYS A 130 -16.80 -7.70 0.85
C LYS A 130 -15.35 -8.14 0.78
N LEU A 131 -14.72 -8.43 1.93
CA LEU A 131 -13.33 -8.88 1.98
C LEU A 131 -13.13 -10.22 1.26
N THR A 132 -14.00 -11.18 1.53
CA THR A 132 -13.96 -12.50 0.89
C THR A 132 -14.23 -12.38 -0.61
N SER A 133 -15.25 -11.62 -1.00
CA SER A 133 -15.60 -11.40 -2.42
C SER A 133 -14.42 -10.81 -3.18
N ARG A 134 -13.71 -9.83 -2.60
CA ARG A 134 -12.54 -9.20 -3.23
C ARG A 134 -11.37 -10.17 -3.42
N LEU A 135 -11.09 -11.03 -2.44
CA LEU A 135 -10.06 -12.09 -2.57
C LEU A 135 -10.44 -13.10 -3.65
N LYS A 136 -11.72 -13.50 -3.73
CA LYS A 136 -12.22 -14.40 -4.77
C LYS A 136 -12.13 -13.78 -6.17
N GLU A 137 -12.31 -12.47 -6.31
CA GLU A 137 -12.08 -11.75 -7.58
C GLU A 137 -10.62 -11.83 -8.02
N HIS A 138 -9.67 -11.60 -7.11
CA HIS A 138 -8.23 -11.76 -7.42
C HIS A 138 -7.89 -13.18 -7.81
N ALA A 139 -8.40 -14.16 -7.05
CA ALA A 139 -8.24 -15.58 -7.37
C ALA A 139 -8.79 -15.92 -8.76
N LYS A 140 -9.93 -15.32 -9.16
CA LYS A 140 -10.51 -15.49 -10.50
C LYS A 140 -9.62 -14.90 -11.60
N THR A 141 -9.05 -13.73 -11.36
CA THR A 141 -8.12 -13.09 -12.31
C THR A 141 -6.86 -13.93 -12.53
N ILE A 142 -6.25 -14.43 -11.45
CA ILE A 142 -5.07 -15.31 -11.53
C ILE A 142 -5.45 -16.64 -12.20
N ARG A 143 -6.60 -17.23 -11.85
CA ARG A 143 -7.11 -18.47 -12.47
C ARG A 143 -7.28 -18.36 -13.98
N ALA A 144 -7.71 -17.20 -14.47
CA ALA A 144 -7.87 -16.97 -15.90
C ALA A 144 -6.51 -16.94 -16.62
N ALA A 145 -5.49 -16.33 -16.02
CA ALA A 145 -4.13 -16.35 -16.55
C ALA A 145 -3.49 -17.75 -16.49
N ASP A 146 -3.72 -18.47 -15.40
CA ASP A 146 -3.32 -19.88 -15.21
C ASP A 146 -3.91 -20.78 -16.30
N ALA A 147 -5.24 -20.72 -16.50
CA ALA A 147 -5.92 -21.47 -17.55
C ALA A 147 -5.42 -21.11 -18.96
N HIS A 148 -5.24 -19.81 -19.24
CA HIS A 148 -4.73 -19.37 -20.54
C HIS A 148 -3.33 -19.91 -20.84
N ALA A 149 -2.42 -19.88 -19.86
CA ALA A 149 -1.08 -20.43 -19.99
C ALA A 149 -1.06 -21.97 -20.16
N HIS A 150 -2.09 -22.66 -19.64
CA HIS A 150 -2.27 -24.11 -19.84
C HIS A 150 -2.86 -24.45 -21.22
N GLU A 151 -3.78 -23.63 -21.73
CA GLU A 151 -4.50 -23.87 -22.98
C GLU A 151 -3.76 -23.36 -24.22
N ASN A 152 -2.87 -22.37 -24.06
CA ASN A 152 -2.22 -21.66 -25.15
C ASN A 152 -0.69 -21.69 -25.00
N HIS A 153 0.01 -21.57 -26.11
CA HIS A 153 1.46 -21.34 -26.07
C HIS A 153 1.72 -19.88 -25.67
N LEU A 154 2.44 -19.69 -24.56
CA LEU A 154 2.89 -18.36 -24.15
C LEU A 154 4.00 -17.86 -25.08
N PRO A 155 4.01 -16.56 -25.45
CA PRO A 155 5.14 -15.95 -26.14
C PRO A 155 6.48 -16.15 -25.42
N ASP A 156 7.57 -16.15 -26.18
CA ASP A 156 8.92 -16.24 -25.64
C ASP A 156 9.18 -15.18 -24.56
N GLY A 157 9.72 -15.62 -23.43
CA GLY A 157 10.01 -14.76 -22.28
C GLY A 157 8.83 -14.54 -21.32
N LEU A 158 7.66 -15.13 -21.58
CA LEU A 158 6.56 -15.22 -20.61
C LEU A 158 6.48 -16.61 -19.98
N PHE A 159 5.94 -16.67 -18.75
CA PHE A 159 5.93 -17.87 -17.93
C PHE A 159 4.55 -18.10 -17.29
N PRO A 160 4.15 -19.36 -17.05
CA PRO A 160 2.86 -19.66 -16.46
C PRO A 160 2.78 -19.19 -15.01
N ILE A 161 1.68 -18.53 -14.65
CA ILE A 161 1.31 -18.20 -13.27
C ILE A 161 0.28 -19.20 -12.77
N ARG A 162 0.49 -19.81 -11.61
CA ARG A 162 -0.40 -20.86 -11.09
C ARG A 162 -1.11 -20.40 -9.83
N LEU A 163 -2.43 -20.49 -9.80
CA LEU A 163 -3.22 -20.04 -8.64
C LEU A 163 -2.85 -20.76 -7.34
N LYS A 164 -2.44 -22.04 -7.44
CA LYS A 164 -2.03 -22.86 -6.28
C LYS A 164 -0.80 -22.31 -5.56
N ASP A 165 0.00 -21.46 -6.22
CA ASP A 165 1.22 -20.89 -5.66
C ASP A 165 0.94 -19.63 -4.83
N PHE A 166 -0.34 -19.26 -4.63
CA PHE A 166 -0.74 -18.06 -3.91
C PHE A 166 -1.45 -18.37 -2.60
N GLU A 167 -1.05 -17.64 -1.57
CA GLU A 167 -1.70 -17.61 -0.27
C GLU A 167 -2.14 -16.18 0.07
N CYS A 168 -2.99 -16.03 1.08
CA CYS A 168 -3.37 -14.74 1.59
C CYS A 168 -3.47 -14.72 3.11
N ARG A 169 -3.23 -13.55 3.69
CA ARG A 169 -3.74 -13.17 5.01
C ARG A 169 -4.90 -12.21 4.80
N ARG A 170 -5.91 -12.30 5.68
CA ARG A 170 -7.06 -11.40 5.67
C ARG A 170 -7.42 -11.02 7.09
N LEU A 171 -7.77 -9.76 7.31
CA LEU A 171 -8.22 -9.25 8.60
C LEU A 171 -9.49 -8.43 8.38
N VAL A 172 -10.57 -8.87 9.02
CA VAL A 172 -11.79 -8.05 9.15
C VAL A 172 -11.50 -6.98 10.20
N CYS A 173 -11.73 -5.72 9.87
CA CYS A 173 -11.50 -4.61 10.77
C CYS A 173 -12.73 -3.70 10.89
N ALA A 174 -12.74 -2.87 11.93
CA ALA A 174 -13.71 -1.80 12.06
C ALA A 174 -13.65 -0.88 10.83
N THR A 175 -14.80 -0.29 10.49
CA THR A 175 -14.91 0.64 9.37
C THR A 175 -13.95 1.82 9.55
N ASN A 176 -13.35 2.26 8.44
CA ASN A 176 -12.29 3.27 8.31
C ASN A 176 -10.87 2.79 8.64
N ALA A 177 -10.70 1.72 9.42
CA ALA A 177 -9.36 1.21 9.75
C ALA A 177 -8.64 0.63 8.51
N GLN A 178 -9.40 0.09 7.55
CA GLN A 178 -8.85 -0.57 6.36
C GLN A 178 -8.02 0.36 5.47
N LEU A 179 -8.40 1.64 5.37
CA LEU A 179 -7.72 2.61 4.51
C LEU A 179 -6.31 2.90 5.02
N VAL A 180 -6.19 3.09 6.32
CA VAL A 180 -4.90 3.46 6.94
C VAL A 180 -3.98 2.24 6.99
N ALA A 181 -4.54 1.06 7.24
CA ALA A 181 -3.81 -0.20 7.21
C ALA A 181 -3.23 -0.51 5.82
N GLU A 182 -4.05 -0.41 4.75
CA GLU A 182 -3.60 -0.63 3.38
C GLU A 182 -2.42 0.29 3.03
N ARG A 183 -2.56 1.60 3.28
CA ARG A 183 -1.50 2.57 3.02
C ARG A 183 -0.21 2.24 3.78
N HIS A 184 -0.35 1.88 5.06
CA HIS A 184 0.80 1.52 5.88
C HIS A 184 1.49 0.26 5.35
N LEU A 185 0.75 -0.82 5.08
CA LEU A 185 1.29 -2.06 4.54
C LEU A 185 1.96 -1.86 3.17
N ILE A 186 1.38 -1.05 2.27
CA ILE A 186 2.01 -0.72 0.99
C ILE A 186 3.33 0.03 1.22
N SER A 187 3.35 1.01 2.13
CA SER A 187 4.56 1.77 2.44
C SER A 187 5.67 0.92 3.08
N THR A 188 5.29 -0.13 3.82
CA THR A 188 6.25 -1.00 4.50
C THR A 188 6.81 -2.08 3.56
N PHE A 189 5.97 -2.70 2.73
CA PHE A 189 6.34 -3.88 1.95
C PHE A 189 6.67 -3.60 0.48
N TRP A 190 6.26 -2.46 -0.08
CA TRP A 190 6.38 -2.15 -1.50
C TRP A 190 5.98 -3.33 -2.43
N PRO A 191 4.73 -3.83 -2.34
CA PRO A 191 4.34 -5.04 -3.06
C PRO A 191 4.38 -4.85 -4.59
N LEU A 192 4.89 -5.85 -5.31
CA LEU A 192 5.16 -5.74 -6.75
C LEU A 192 3.92 -5.38 -7.60
N TRP A 193 2.74 -5.88 -7.22
CA TRP A 193 1.51 -5.69 -7.98
C TRP A 193 0.72 -4.43 -7.61
N ASN A 194 1.12 -3.74 -6.56
CA ASN A 194 0.48 -2.49 -6.14
C ASN A 194 0.80 -1.37 -7.13
N SER A 195 -0.18 -0.48 -7.36
CA SER A 195 -0.05 0.58 -8.36
C SER A 195 0.97 1.65 -7.96
N GLU A 196 1.24 1.74 -6.66
CA GLU A 196 2.13 2.67 -5.98
C GLU A 196 3.60 2.37 -6.29
N THR A 197 3.93 1.10 -6.55
CA THR A 197 5.31 0.67 -6.82
C THR A 197 5.74 0.90 -8.27
N LYS A 198 4.78 1.04 -9.19
CA LYS A 198 5.00 1.31 -10.63
C LYS A 198 5.87 0.25 -11.33
N VAL A 199 5.94 -0.98 -10.80
CA VAL A 199 6.70 -2.09 -11.40
C VAL A 199 5.81 -3.08 -12.15
N CYS A 200 4.68 -3.50 -11.56
CA CYS A 200 3.81 -4.53 -12.15
C CYS A 200 2.32 -4.29 -11.84
N TRP A 201 1.78 -3.10 -12.13
CA TRP A 201 0.41 -2.75 -11.79
C TRP A 201 -0.64 -3.37 -12.73
N GLY A 202 -1.89 -3.43 -12.26
CA GLY A 202 -3.07 -3.62 -13.11
C GLY A 202 -3.90 -4.87 -12.85
N MET A 203 -3.49 -5.76 -11.94
CA MET A 203 -4.27 -6.96 -11.56
C MET A 203 -5.72 -6.61 -11.18
N SER A 204 -5.90 -5.57 -10.37
CA SER A 204 -7.20 -5.17 -9.81
C SER A 204 -8.02 -4.27 -10.73
N LYS A 205 -7.58 -4.03 -11.98
CA LYS A 205 -8.36 -3.23 -12.94
C LYS A 205 -9.58 -4.02 -13.40
N HIS A 206 -10.76 -3.53 -13.03
CA HIS A 206 -12.00 -3.87 -13.70
C HIS A 206 -11.96 -3.25 -15.09
N GLY A 207 -12.28 -4.04 -16.11
CA GLY A 207 -12.17 -3.58 -17.49
C GLY A 207 -13.22 -2.52 -17.73
N ASP A 208 -12.80 -1.30 -18.04
CA ASP A 208 -13.69 -0.34 -18.69
C ASP A 208 -14.23 -1.01 -19.95
N SER A 209 -15.55 -0.93 -20.14
CA SER A 209 -16.23 -1.51 -21.31
C SER A 209 -15.50 -1.17 -22.63
N HIS A 210 -15.57 -2.07 -23.60
CA HIS A 210 -14.92 -2.08 -24.93
C HIS A 210 -14.99 -0.79 -25.79
N LYS A 211 -15.55 0.31 -25.29
CA LYS A 211 -15.76 1.57 -26.02
C LYS A 211 -14.58 2.56 -25.91
N THR A 212 -13.62 2.41 -24.99
CA THR A 212 -12.44 3.30 -24.89
C THR A 212 -11.15 2.61 -25.34
N ARG A 213 -11.02 2.41 -26.65
CA ARG A 213 -9.87 1.87 -27.42
C ARG A 213 -8.51 2.61 -27.27
N LYS A 214 -8.25 3.32 -26.16
CA LYS A 214 -7.03 4.13 -25.95
C LYS A 214 -6.20 3.74 -24.73
N ASN A 215 -6.65 2.81 -23.90
CA ASN A 215 -5.92 2.44 -22.69
C ASN A 215 -4.84 1.39 -22.98
N LYS A 216 -3.60 1.66 -22.57
CA LYS A 216 -2.49 0.72 -22.70
C LYS A 216 -2.74 -0.55 -21.85
N ARG A 217 -2.27 -1.71 -22.33
CA ARG A 217 -2.26 -2.96 -21.57
C ARG A 217 -1.36 -2.78 -20.35
N SER A 218 -1.91 -3.01 -19.15
CA SER A 218 -1.15 -2.81 -17.91
C SER A 218 -0.06 -3.86 -17.75
N PRO A 219 1.08 -3.55 -17.09
CA PRO A 219 2.19 -4.49 -16.95
C PRO A 219 1.83 -5.87 -16.45
N TRP A 220 0.91 -5.98 -15.46
CA TRP A 220 0.46 -7.28 -14.97
C TRP A 220 -0.14 -8.15 -16.10
N HIS A 221 -0.97 -7.56 -16.96
CA HIS A 221 -1.61 -8.25 -18.10
C HIS A 221 -0.65 -8.47 -19.29
N VAL A 222 0.48 -7.75 -19.34
CA VAL A 222 1.53 -8.00 -20.35
C VAL A 222 2.23 -9.31 -20.06
N ILE A 223 2.53 -9.59 -18.79
CA ILE A 223 3.28 -10.79 -18.38
C ILE A 223 2.38 -11.96 -17.94
N HIS A 224 1.11 -11.69 -17.66
CA HIS A 224 0.08 -12.69 -17.32
C HIS A 224 -1.14 -12.56 -18.25
N PRO A 225 -1.04 -13.02 -19.52
CA PRO A 225 -2.17 -13.01 -20.44
C PRO A 225 -3.27 -13.99 -19.96
N GLY A 226 -4.55 -13.68 -20.20
CA GLY A 226 -5.66 -14.58 -19.88
C GLY A 226 -7.05 -13.96 -19.64
N LYS A 227 -7.16 -12.63 -19.61
CA LYS A 227 -8.47 -11.93 -19.63
C LYS A 227 -8.88 -11.72 -21.09
N ALA A 228 -10.10 -12.06 -21.51
CA ALA A 228 -10.51 -12.06 -22.93
C ALA A 228 -10.19 -10.78 -23.72
N TRP A 229 -10.24 -9.59 -23.09
CA TRP A 229 -9.89 -8.31 -23.74
C TRP A 229 -8.38 -8.00 -23.75
N ALA A 230 -7.59 -8.66 -22.91
CA ALA A 230 -6.12 -8.55 -22.86
C ALA A 230 -5.41 -9.72 -23.57
N ALA A 231 -6.14 -10.82 -23.80
CA ALA A 231 -5.72 -12.02 -24.53
C ALA A 231 -5.97 -11.91 -26.04
N ASP A 232 -6.74 -10.91 -26.51
CA ASP A 232 -6.80 -10.54 -27.92
C ASP A 232 -5.51 -9.80 -28.30
N THR A 233 -4.38 -10.51 -28.23
CA THR A 233 -3.07 -10.05 -28.70
C THR A 233 -3.03 -9.86 -30.21
N THR A 234 -4.11 -10.22 -30.90
CA THR A 234 -4.33 -10.01 -32.34
C THR A 234 -4.99 -8.67 -32.67
N ASP A 235 -5.55 -7.93 -31.70
CA ASP A 235 -5.92 -6.54 -31.94
C ASP A 235 -4.63 -5.70 -31.85
N GLU A 236 -3.91 -5.59 -32.97
CA GLU A 236 -2.65 -4.81 -33.20
C GLU A 236 -2.71 -3.35 -32.70
N LYS A 237 -3.84 -2.91 -32.16
CA LYS A 237 -4.14 -1.55 -31.73
C LYS A 237 -3.92 -1.30 -30.23
N GLN A 238 -3.74 -2.32 -29.39
CA GLN A 238 -3.54 -2.10 -27.95
C GLN A 238 -2.05 -2.09 -27.59
N GLU A 239 -1.53 -0.88 -27.31
CA GLU A 239 -0.14 -0.68 -26.91
C GLU A 239 0.13 -1.17 -25.48
N ASP A 240 1.31 -1.76 -25.25
CA ASP A 240 1.77 -2.16 -23.92
C ASP A 240 2.26 -0.95 -23.11
N ALA A 241 1.91 -0.92 -21.81
CA ALA A 241 2.42 0.12 -20.92
C ALA A 241 3.92 -0.04 -20.63
N LEU A 242 4.40 -1.29 -20.53
CA LEU A 242 5.80 -1.67 -20.35
C LEU A 242 6.04 -3.01 -21.06
N SER A 243 7.26 -3.23 -21.56
CA SER A 243 7.68 -4.53 -22.10
C SER A 243 8.02 -5.52 -20.97
N PRO A 244 8.02 -6.84 -21.22
CA PRO A 244 8.42 -7.84 -20.22
C PRO A 244 9.81 -7.59 -19.61
N SER A 245 10.80 -7.22 -20.43
CA SER A 245 12.16 -6.91 -19.96
C SER A 245 12.21 -5.67 -19.07
N GLU A 246 11.42 -4.64 -19.39
CA GLU A 246 11.32 -3.43 -18.56
C GLU A 246 10.63 -3.72 -17.22
N ILE A 247 9.62 -4.60 -17.21
CA ILE A 247 8.97 -5.07 -15.98
C ILE A 247 9.97 -5.84 -15.11
N GLN A 248 10.73 -6.77 -15.70
CA GLN A 248 11.75 -7.55 -14.99
C GLN A 248 12.83 -6.63 -14.38
N ARG A 249 13.34 -5.67 -15.15
CA ARG A 249 14.32 -4.68 -14.67
C ARG A 249 13.79 -3.89 -13.47
N ARG A 250 12.56 -3.35 -13.58
CA ARG A 250 11.94 -2.57 -12.49
C ARG A 250 11.67 -3.40 -11.25
N ILE A 251 11.27 -4.66 -11.40
CA ILE A 251 11.12 -5.58 -10.26
C ILE A 251 12.47 -5.76 -9.56
N GLY A 252 13.55 -6.02 -10.32
CA GLY A 252 14.91 -6.15 -9.79
C GLY A 252 15.34 -4.92 -8.98
N GLU A 253 15.24 -3.72 -9.58
CA GLU A 253 15.60 -2.46 -8.93
C GLU A 253 14.80 -2.18 -7.66
N LEU A 254 13.51 -2.51 -7.66
CA LEU A 254 12.68 -2.37 -6.47
C LEU A 254 13.13 -3.33 -5.38
N LEU A 255 13.39 -4.60 -5.70
CA LEU A 255 13.78 -5.61 -4.73
C LEU A 255 15.20 -5.40 -4.17
N GLU A 256 16.09 -4.77 -4.93
CA GLU A 256 17.39 -4.31 -4.41
C GLU A 256 17.21 -3.23 -3.34
N ARG A 257 16.28 -2.29 -3.58
CA ARG A 257 15.99 -1.20 -2.65
C ARG A 257 15.12 -1.62 -1.46
N THR A 258 14.23 -2.59 -1.66
CA THR A 258 13.33 -3.13 -0.64
C THR A 258 13.44 -4.66 -0.60
N PRO A 259 14.48 -5.20 0.05
CA PRO A 259 14.71 -6.65 0.09
C PRO A 259 13.54 -7.43 0.69
N PRO A 260 13.27 -8.66 0.19
CA PRO A 260 12.24 -9.51 0.76
C PRO A 260 12.48 -9.88 2.23
N ARG A 261 11.45 -9.79 3.06
CA ARG A 261 11.50 -10.16 4.48
C ARG A 261 11.24 -11.65 4.62
N ARG A 262 12.18 -12.41 5.16
CA ARG A 262 12.11 -13.89 5.17
C ARG A 262 11.64 -14.47 6.51
N SER A 263 11.99 -13.83 7.62
CA SER A 263 11.62 -14.30 8.96
C SER A 263 10.40 -13.56 9.48
N HIS A 264 9.37 -14.32 9.85
CA HIS A 264 8.17 -13.78 10.48
C HIS A 264 8.49 -13.14 11.84
N GLU A 265 9.36 -13.78 12.63
CA GLU A 265 9.79 -13.29 13.94
C GLU A 265 10.53 -11.95 13.83
N GLN A 266 11.50 -11.86 12.91
CA GLN A 266 12.24 -10.61 12.68
C GLN A 266 11.33 -9.50 12.16
N LEU A 267 10.35 -9.83 11.31
CA LEU A 267 9.37 -8.88 10.82
C LEU A 267 8.48 -8.34 11.95
N LEU A 268 7.99 -9.21 12.84
CA LEU A 268 7.22 -8.76 14.00
C LEU A 268 8.08 -7.87 14.90
N GLU A 269 9.34 -8.24 15.12
CA GLU A 269 10.28 -7.43 15.91
C GLU A 269 10.52 -6.04 15.27
N GLU A 270 10.77 -5.99 13.95
CA GLU A 270 10.90 -4.74 13.18
C GLU A 270 9.68 -3.82 13.38
N MET A 271 8.48 -4.38 13.33
CA MET A 271 7.23 -3.64 13.51
C MET A 271 7.03 -3.17 14.96
N LEU A 272 7.51 -3.94 15.94
CA LEU A 272 7.41 -3.62 17.37
C LEU A 272 8.40 -2.52 17.80
N VAL A 273 9.56 -2.41 17.14
CA VAL A 273 10.53 -1.32 17.38
C VAL A 273 9.86 0.06 17.26
N ALA A 274 8.92 0.20 16.33
CA ALA A 274 8.21 1.46 16.10
C ALA A 274 7.29 1.92 17.26
N PHE A 275 7.06 1.06 18.27
CA PHE A 275 6.27 1.37 19.47
C PHE A 275 7.14 1.65 20.71
N ARG A 276 8.47 1.50 20.63
CA ARG A 276 9.37 1.70 21.78
C ARG A 276 9.54 3.19 22.07
N GLN A 277 9.47 3.58 23.34
CA GLN A 277 9.56 4.98 23.78
C GLN A 277 10.93 5.35 24.40
N ASP A 278 11.63 4.37 24.99
CA ASP A 278 12.78 4.61 25.88
C ASP A 278 14.13 4.02 25.40
N ASP A 279 14.21 3.53 24.16
CA ASP A 279 15.43 2.90 23.69
C ASP A 279 16.53 3.92 23.35
N THR A 280 17.64 3.77 24.08
CA THR A 280 18.95 4.39 23.82
C THR A 280 19.64 3.79 22.59
N VAL A 281 19.15 2.66 22.07
CA VAL A 281 19.56 2.10 20.78
C VAL A 281 18.74 2.78 19.69
N ALA A 282 19.10 4.02 19.37
CA ALA A 282 18.87 4.51 18.03
C ALA A 282 19.71 3.62 17.10
N LEU A 283 19.08 2.61 16.50
CA LEU A 283 19.53 2.29 15.16
C LEU A 283 19.16 3.52 14.34
N GLU A 284 20.21 4.21 13.91
CA GLU A 284 20.22 5.07 12.74
C GLU A 284 19.77 4.24 11.53
N THR A 285 18.49 3.89 11.51
CA THR A 285 17.76 3.69 10.29
C THR A 285 16.87 4.91 10.18
N GLU A 286 17.49 6.05 9.87
CA GLU A 286 16.97 6.81 8.73
C GLU A 286 16.99 5.83 7.55
N THR A 287 16.04 4.88 7.50
CA THR A 287 15.50 4.51 6.21
C THR A 287 15.04 5.85 5.67
N GLU A 288 15.77 6.41 4.71
CA GLU A 288 15.22 7.44 3.83
C GLU A 288 13.77 7.01 3.60
N GLU A 289 12.81 7.74 4.19
CA GLU A 289 11.41 7.46 3.94
C GLU A 289 11.31 7.50 2.43
N LEU A 290 11.16 6.33 1.81
CA LEU A 290 10.88 6.22 0.40
C LEU A 290 9.56 6.95 0.23
N LYS A 291 9.64 8.24 -0.12
CA LYS A 291 8.45 9.06 -0.22
C LYS A 291 7.62 8.43 -1.32
N PRO A 292 6.40 7.93 -1.02
CA PRO A 292 5.50 7.55 -2.09
C PRO A 292 5.36 8.79 -3.00
N PRO A 293 5.39 8.63 -4.34
CA PRO A 293 5.33 9.78 -5.22
C PRO A 293 4.13 10.65 -4.86
N VAL A 294 4.43 11.92 -4.58
CA VAL A 294 3.46 12.96 -4.20
C VAL A 294 2.56 13.20 -5.40
N ASN A 295 1.48 12.43 -5.51
CA ASN A 295 0.22 12.73 -6.19
C ASN A 295 -0.68 11.50 -6.17
N PHE A 296 -1.60 11.44 -5.20
CA PHE A 296 -2.72 10.52 -5.25
C PHE A 296 -4.00 11.26 -4.85
N ARG A 297 -4.78 11.66 -5.87
CA ARG A 297 -6.23 11.47 -5.78
C ARG A 297 -6.43 9.96 -5.85
N GLY A 298 -7.23 9.41 -4.96
CA GLY A 298 -7.73 8.05 -5.12
C GLY A 298 -8.34 7.84 -6.49
N PRO A 299 -8.63 6.58 -6.90
CA PRO A 299 -9.81 6.42 -7.73
C PRO A 299 -10.93 7.19 -7.01
N GLY A 300 -11.44 8.22 -7.67
CA GLY A 300 -12.60 8.92 -7.16
C GLY A 300 -13.75 7.93 -6.96
N PRO A 301 -14.78 8.31 -6.21
CA PRO A 301 -16.03 7.56 -6.25
C PRO A 301 -16.38 7.31 -7.73
N GLU A 302 -16.79 6.08 -8.00
CA GLU A 302 -17.40 5.69 -9.26
C GLU A 302 -18.42 6.78 -9.61
N ASP A 303 -18.27 7.37 -10.79
CA ASP A 303 -19.28 8.22 -11.40
C ASP A 303 -20.48 7.30 -11.64
N ASP A 304 -21.37 7.27 -10.66
CA ASP A 304 -22.71 6.72 -10.74
C ASP A 304 -23.47 7.57 -11.74
N GLY A 305 -23.21 7.27 -13.02
CA GLY A 305 -23.93 7.84 -14.14
C GLY A 305 -25.42 7.55 -14.00
N THR A 306 -26.11 8.46 -13.31
CA THR A 306 -27.50 8.76 -13.56
C THR A 306 -27.58 9.44 -14.92
N ASP A 307 -28.03 8.68 -15.91
CA ASP A 307 -29.09 9.10 -16.82
C ASP A 307 -30.10 7.96 -16.94
#